data_AF-A0A367KPI3-F1
#
_entry.id   AF-A0A367KPI3-F1
#
_cell.length_a   1.000
_cell.length_b   1.000
_cell.length_c   1.000
_cell.angle_alpha   90.00
_cell.angle_beta   90.00
_cell.angle_gamma   90.00
#
_symmetry.space_group_name_H-M   'P 1'
#
loop_
_entity.id
_entity.type
_entity.pdbx_description
1 polymer ?
#
loop_
_entity_poly.entity_id
_entity_poly.type
_entity_poly.pdbx_seq_one_letter_code
_entity_poly.pdbx_strand_id
1 'polypeptide(L)'
;MSEFKPLDHLVQCSPSLFSVRFILMLLPKFTFLLKGPAHLQPFRTRLFSTGISLTENVRGIMRKVPLPVVVVTTSKPDDRNHRRGITVSSFTSVCLHPEPLVSFCVQTPSRASDLLHSSGSMVLNLLSHEQVLQSIAFSSPNKDQFKDVPFFDDPATGLPVLMGT
;
A
#
# COMPACT_ATOMS: atom_id res chain seq x y z
N MET A 1 33.36 0.13 25.38
CA MET A 1 33.43 -0.30 23.98
C MET A 1 32.94 -1.75 23.94
N SER A 2 31.66 -1.95 23.68
CA SER A 2 31.05 -3.27 23.52
C SER A 2 30.30 -3.29 22.20
N GLU A 3 30.81 -4.15 21.34
CA GLU A 3 30.45 -4.51 19.98
C GLU A 3 28.96 -4.82 19.83
N PHE A 4 28.25 -4.09 18.96
CA PHE A 4 26.85 -4.34 18.62
C PHE A 4 26.81 -5.13 17.31
N LYS A 5 26.35 -6.38 17.40
CA LYS A 5 26.26 -7.35 16.29
C LYS A 5 25.02 -7.01 15.43
N PRO A 6 25.11 -6.97 14.08
CA PRO A 6 23.96 -6.63 13.25
C PRO A 6 22.91 -7.76 13.27
N LEU A 7 21.64 -7.40 13.43
CA LEU A 7 20.50 -8.31 13.38
C LEU A 7 20.07 -8.54 11.92
N ASP A 8 20.66 -9.56 11.28
CA ASP A 8 20.32 -10.03 9.92
C ASP A 8 18.98 -10.81 9.84
N HIS A 9 17.98 -10.46 10.65
CA HIS A 9 16.74 -11.25 10.79
C HIS A 9 15.42 -10.51 10.54
N LEU A 10 15.43 -9.27 10.05
CA LEU A 10 14.19 -8.57 9.69
C LEU A 10 13.76 -8.76 8.22
N VAL A 11 14.04 -9.94 7.66
CA VAL A 11 13.29 -10.49 6.53
C VAL A 11 12.81 -11.89 6.92
N GLN A 12 11.91 -11.96 7.90
CA GLN A 12 11.07 -13.13 8.10
C GLN A 12 9.60 -12.72 7.92
N CYS A 13 9.13 -12.84 6.69
CA CYS A 13 7.73 -13.15 6.44
C CYS A 13 7.44 -14.52 7.08
N SER A 14 6.92 -14.52 8.31
CA SER A 14 6.39 -15.72 8.94
C SER A 14 5.00 -16.03 8.36
N PRO A 15 4.76 -17.26 7.86
CA PRO A 15 3.49 -17.63 7.24
C PRO A 15 2.38 -18.04 8.23
N SER A 16 2.45 -17.65 9.52
CA SER A 16 1.58 -18.22 10.57
C SER A 16 0.89 -17.24 11.54
N LEU A 17 0.86 -15.93 11.28
CA LEU A 17 0.02 -15.01 12.05
C LEU A 17 -0.99 -14.26 11.18
N PHE A 18 -1.92 -15.03 10.61
CA PHE A 18 -3.27 -14.53 10.35
C PHE A 18 -3.99 -14.37 11.70
N SER A 19 -3.82 -13.22 12.33
CA SER A 19 -4.75 -12.74 13.34
C SER A 19 -4.87 -11.24 13.18
N VAL A 20 -6.01 -10.82 12.67
CA VAL A 20 -6.45 -9.42 12.65
C VAL A 20 -6.54 -8.97 14.10
N ARG A 21 -5.42 -8.54 14.67
CA ARG A 21 -5.41 -7.75 15.89
C ARG A 21 -5.51 -6.30 15.47
N PHE A 22 -6.69 -5.76 15.69
CA PHE A 22 -6.98 -4.34 15.80
C PHE A 22 -5.90 -3.70 16.68
N ILE A 23 -4.86 -3.15 16.06
CA ILE A 23 -3.94 -2.26 16.75
C ILE A 23 -4.66 -0.91 16.79
N LEU A 24 -5.38 -0.71 17.88
CA LEU A 24 -5.85 0.58 18.33
C LEU A 24 -4.61 1.44 18.55
N MET A 25 -4.17 2.15 17.51
CA MET A 25 -3.12 3.14 17.62
C MET A 25 -3.73 4.36 18.33
N LEU A 26 -3.67 4.34 19.66
CA LEU A 26 -3.90 5.49 20.53
C LEU A 26 -2.83 6.54 20.20
N LEU A 27 -3.14 7.43 19.26
CA LEU A 27 -2.37 8.65 19.05
C LEU A 27 -2.76 9.69 20.10
N PRO A 28 -1.82 10.22 20.90
CA PRO A 28 -2.09 11.38 21.72
C PRO A 28 -2.12 12.63 20.82
N LYS A 29 -3.30 13.26 20.74
CA LYS A 29 -3.53 14.67 20.38
C LYS A 29 -2.64 15.25 19.27
N PHE A 30 -2.98 14.96 18.01
CA PHE A 30 -2.64 15.86 16.90
C PHE A 30 -3.81 16.81 16.64
N THR A 31 -3.67 18.06 17.07
CA THR A 31 -4.64 19.12 16.84
C THR A 31 -4.51 19.59 15.39
N PHE A 32 -5.35 19.05 14.50
CA PHE A 32 -5.48 19.52 13.12
C PHE A 32 -6.43 20.71 13.10
N LEU A 33 -5.90 21.92 12.86
CA LEU A 33 -6.67 23.16 12.76
C LEU A 33 -7.34 23.24 11.37
N LEU A 34 -8.48 22.60 11.20
CA LEU A 34 -9.36 22.87 10.05
C LEU A 34 -10.09 24.20 10.28
N LYS A 35 -9.74 25.22 9.50
CA LYS A 35 -10.54 26.43 9.37
C LYS A 35 -11.26 26.39 8.03
N GLY A 36 -12.51 25.92 8.05
CA GLY A 36 -13.44 25.93 6.92
C GLY A 36 -14.84 25.57 7.41
N PRO A 37 -15.92 26.22 6.91
CA PRO A 37 -17.24 26.16 7.51
C PRO A 37 -17.82 24.74 7.41
N ALA A 38 -18.20 24.23 8.58
CA ALA A 38 -18.76 22.92 8.77
C ALA A 38 -20.15 22.81 8.13
N HIS A 39 -20.25 22.00 7.09
CA HIS A 39 -21.45 21.20 6.83
C HIS A 39 -21.07 19.72 6.73
N LEU A 40 -20.34 19.24 7.75
CA LEU A 40 -20.14 17.82 7.98
C LEU A 40 -21.36 17.31 8.74
N GLN A 41 -22.35 16.85 7.99
CA GLN A 41 -23.43 16.04 8.54
C GLN A 41 -22.80 14.82 9.24
N PRO A 42 -23.24 14.45 10.46
CA PRO A 42 -22.71 13.27 11.12
C PRO A 42 -22.99 12.04 10.25
N PHE A 43 -21.95 11.29 9.88
CA PHE A 43 -22.07 9.99 9.21
C PHE A 43 -22.72 8.98 10.15
N ARG A 44 -24.05 9.08 10.29
CA ARG A 44 -24.86 8.18 11.10
C ARG A 44 -25.19 6.94 10.27
N THR A 45 -24.27 5.99 10.22
CA THR A 45 -24.55 4.68 9.62
C THR A 45 -25.32 3.85 10.65
N ARG A 46 -26.64 3.75 10.49
CA ARG A 46 -27.44 2.77 11.26
C ARG A 46 -27.04 1.37 10.79
N LEU A 47 -26.41 0.60 11.67
CA LEU A 47 -26.19 -0.84 11.53
C LEU A 47 -27.53 -1.57 11.71
N PHE A 48 -28.40 -1.50 10.70
CA PHE A 48 -29.57 -2.36 10.62
C PHE A 48 -29.85 -2.70 9.16
N SER A 49 -29.56 -3.94 8.78
CA SER A 49 -30.30 -4.63 7.73
C SER A 49 -30.08 -6.13 7.83
N THR A 50 -31.14 -6.83 8.23
CA THR A 50 -31.36 -8.25 8.00
C THR A 50 -31.46 -8.49 6.50
N GLY A 51 -30.36 -8.85 5.83
CA GLY A 51 -30.40 -9.28 4.42
C GLY A 51 -29.11 -9.14 3.60
N ILE A 52 -28.14 -8.33 4.03
CA ILE A 52 -26.85 -8.13 3.35
C ILE A 52 -25.73 -8.77 4.19
N SER A 53 -24.77 -9.45 3.53
CA SER A 53 -23.66 -10.10 4.23
C SER A 53 -22.80 -9.07 4.97
N LEU A 54 -22.28 -9.42 6.16
CA LEU A 54 -21.36 -8.57 6.94
C LEU A 54 -20.22 -8.01 6.06
N THR A 55 -19.71 -8.84 5.14
CA THR A 55 -18.66 -8.48 4.18
C THR A 55 -19.06 -7.30 3.29
N GLU A 56 -20.29 -7.30 2.76
CA GLU A 56 -20.78 -6.25 1.88
C GLU A 56 -21.01 -4.94 2.65
N ASN A 57 -21.51 -5.04 3.88
CA ASN A 57 -21.64 -3.88 4.77
C ASN A 57 -20.28 -3.23 5.09
N VAL A 58 -19.28 -4.03 5.46
CA VAL A 58 -17.92 -3.54 5.71
C VAL A 58 -17.33 -2.90 4.45
N ARG A 59 -17.47 -3.56 3.29
CA ARG A 59 -17.02 -2.98 2.00
C ARG A 59 -17.72 -1.67 1.69
N GLY A 60 -19.03 -1.57 1.95
CA GLY A 60 -19.82 -0.37 1.74
C GLY A 60 -19.35 0.81 2.61
N ILE A 61 -18.98 0.54 3.86
CA ILE A 61 -18.41 1.54 4.77
C ILE A 61 -17.01 1.95 4.31
N MET A 62 -16.13 0.98 4.03
CA MET A 62 -14.74 1.26 3.66
C MET A 62 -14.62 2.03 2.34
N ARG A 63 -15.57 1.90 1.40
CA ARG A 63 -15.61 2.73 0.17
C ARG A 63 -15.81 4.22 0.42
N LYS A 64 -16.30 4.62 1.61
CA LYS A 64 -16.50 6.02 1.98
C LYS A 64 -15.31 6.62 2.73
N VAL A 65 -14.31 5.80 3.06
CA VAL A 65 -13.09 6.24 3.75
C VAL A 65 -12.09 6.74 2.70
N PRO A 66 -11.63 7.99 2.78
CA PRO A 66 -10.57 8.47 1.89
C PRO A 66 -9.27 7.75 2.21
N LEU A 67 -8.63 7.19 1.18
CA LEU A 67 -7.36 6.48 1.27
C LEU A 67 -6.39 6.98 0.21
N PRO A 68 -5.08 6.98 0.46
CA PRO A 68 -4.10 7.27 -0.57
C PRO A 68 -4.17 6.21 -1.68
N VAL A 69 -3.71 6.58 -2.87
CA VAL A 69 -3.50 5.64 -3.97
C VAL A 69 -2.00 5.54 -4.19
N VAL A 70 -1.45 4.34 -3.98
CA VAL A 70 -0.03 4.07 -4.14
C VAL A 70 0.12 2.92 -5.12
N VAL A 71 1.03 3.05 -6.09
CA VAL A 71 1.46 1.91 -6.90
C VAL A 71 2.78 1.40 -6.35
N VAL A 72 2.77 0.15 -5.89
CA VAL A 72 3.99 -0.56 -5.50
C VAL A 72 4.54 -1.23 -6.75
N THR A 73 5.77 -0.90 -7.12
CA THR A 73 6.45 -1.52 -8.26
C THR A 73 7.66 -2.32 -7.82
N THR A 74 7.93 -3.41 -8.54
CA THR A 74 9.09 -4.27 -8.31
C THR A 74 9.51 -4.95 -9.61
N SER A 75 10.74 -5.44 -9.64
CA SER A 75 11.27 -6.25 -10.74
C SER A 75 12.11 -7.40 -10.20
N LYS A 76 12.31 -8.43 -11.02
CA LYS A 76 13.19 -9.54 -10.67
C LYS A 76 14.65 -9.04 -10.69
N PRO A 77 15.48 -9.40 -9.69
CA PRO A 77 16.88 -8.96 -9.64
C PRO A 77 17.68 -9.28 -10.90
N ASP A 78 17.47 -10.49 -11.47
CA ASP A 78 18.20 -10.96 -12.66
C ASP A 78 17.56 -10.56 -14.00
N ASP A 79 16.31 -10.09 -13.97
CA ASP A 79 15.56 -9.75 -15.18
C ASP A 79 14.65 -8.54 -14.92
N ARG A 80 15.18 -7.35 -15.24
CA ARG A 80 14.46 -6.09 -15.09
C ARG A 80 13.23 -5.98 -15.98
N ASN A 81 13.16 -6.75 -17.07
CA ASN A 81 11.96 -6.81 -17.92
C ASN A 81 10.85 -7.61 -17.25
N HIS A 82 11.19 -8.50 -16.33
CA HIS A 82 10.23 -9.16 -15.45
C HIS A 82 9.84 -8.23 -14.30
N ARG A 83 8.97 -7.27 -14.61
CA ARG A 83 8.45 -6.28 -13.65
C ARG A 83 6.94 -6.38 -13.45
N ARG A 84 6.50 -5.98 -12.27
CA ARG A 84 5.08 -5.85 -11.91
C ARG A 84 4.86 -4.61 -11.07
N GLY A 85 3.65 -4.07 -11.19
CA GLY A 85 3.13 -3.12 -10.23
C GLY A 85 1.79 -3.57 -9.67
N ILE A 86 1.45 -3.08 -8.49
CA ILE A 86 0.14 -3.26 -7.88
C ILE A 86 -0.33 -1.95 -7.26
N THR A 87 -1.57 -1.57 -7.59
CA THR A 87 -2.24 -0.45 -6.93
C THR A 87 -2.76 -0.90 -5.56
N VAL A 88 -2.38 -0.16 -4.52
CA VAL A 88 -2.81 -0.39 -3.15
C VAL A 88 -3.34 0.91 -2.54
N SER A 89 -4.41 0.77 -1.77
CA SER A 89 -4.96 1.85 -0.92
C SER A 89 -4.77 1.60 0.57
N SER A 90 -4.15 0.46 0.92
CA SER A 90 -3.85 0.03 2.29
C SER A 90 -2.50 0.55 2.81
N PHE A 91 -1.88 1.49 2.10
CA PHE A 91 -0.59 2.07 2.47
C PHE A 91 -0.70 2.88 3.77
N THR A 92 0.19 2.61 4.71
CA THR A 92 0.29 3.33 5.98
C THR A 92 1.73 3.37 6.50
N SER A 93 2.10 4.43 7.21
CA SER A 93 3.36 4.49 7.97
C SER A 93 3.16 3.79 9.32
N VAL A 94 4.16 2.99 9.72
CA VAL A 94 4.13 2.19 10.95
C VAL A 94 5.13 2.72 11.98
N CYS A 95 6.34 3.08 11.52
CA CYS A 95 7.42 3.54 12.38
C CYS A 95 8.27 4.57 11.64
N LEU A 96 8.85 5.51 12.37
CA LEU A 96 9.84 6.47 11.84
C LEU A 96 11.19 6.38 12.56
N HIS A 97 11.23 5.78 13.76
CA HIS A 97 12.43 5.62 14.58
C HIS A 97 12.29 4.35 15.44
N PRO A 98 13.29 3.45 15.51
CA PRO A 98 14.66 3.60 15.00
C PRO A 98 14.81 3.53 13.48
N GLU A 99 13.96 2.75 12.80
CA GLU A 99 13.96 2.59 11.35
C GLU A 99 12.60 3.00 10.76
N PRO A 100 12.57 3.68 9.61
CA PRO A 100 11.33 4.02 8.93
C PRO A 100 10.69 2.76 8.34
N LEU A 101 9.44 2.49 8.75
CA LEU A 101 8.66 1.34 8.32
C LEU A 101 7.30 1.78 7.80
N VAL A 102 6.88 1.13 6.72
CA VAL A 102 5.57 1.28 6.10
C VAL A 102 4.95 -0.09 5.89
N SER A 103 3.63 -0.13 5.79
CA SER A 103 2.87 -1.35 5.55
C SER A 103 1.82 -1.14 4.48
N PHE A 104 1.55 -2.20 3.72
CA PHE A 104 0.43 -2.31 2.80
C PHE A 104 0.02 -3.78 2.72
N CYS A 105 -1.23 -4.01 2.33
CA CYS A 105 -1.81 -5.34 2.19
C CYS A 105 -1.95 -5.72 0.73
N VAL A 106 -1.53 -6.93 0.37
CA VAL A 106 -1.71 -7.53 -0.96
C VAL A 106 -2.56 -8.78 -0.82
N GLN A 107 -3.51 -8.96 -1.74
CA GLN A 107 -4.30 -10.19 -1.79
C GLN A 107 -3.44 -11.35 -2.28
N THR A 108 -3.46 -12.47 -1.57
CA THR A 108 -2.80 -13.72 -1.97
C THR A 108 -3.84 -14.77 -2.42
N PRO A 109 -3.54 -15.62 -3.42
CA PRO A 109 -2.30 -15.65 -4.19
C PRO A 109 -2.23 -14.50 -5.20
N SER A 110 -1.02 -13.96 -5.43
CA SER A 110 -0.80 -12.88 -6.39
C SER A 110 0.60 -12.91 -6.96
N ARG A 111 0.71 -12.83 -8.29
CA ARG A 111 1.99 -12.72 -9.01
C ARG A 111 2.82 -11.52 -8.55
N ALA A 112 2.16 -10.43 -8.15
CA ALA A 112 2.86 -9.27 -7.60
C ALA A 112 3.42 -9.57 -6.20
N SER A 113 2.66 -10.29 -5.36
CA SER A 113 3.13 -10.75 -4.05
C SER A 113 4.34 -11.67 -4.19
N ASP A 114 4.26 -12.65 -5.08
CA ASP A 114 5.35 -13.61 -5.32
C ASP A 114 6.62 -12.89 -5.79
N LEU A 115 6.48 -11.93 -6.71
CA LEU A 115 7.60 -11.15 -7.20
C LEU A 115 8.19 -10.25 -6.10
N LEU A 116 7.37 -9.57 -5.30
CA LEU A 116 7.81 -8.75 -4.17
C LEU A 116 8.63 -9.57 -3.16
N HIS A 117 8.17 -10.78 -2.80
CA HIS A 117 8.91 -11.66 -1.90
C HIS A 117 10.23 -12.14 -2.49
N SER A 118 10.26 -12.45 -3.80
CA SER A 118 11.48 -12.91 -4.47
C SER A 118 12.50 -11.79 -4.75
N SER A 119 12.03 -10.56 -4.96
CA SER A 119 12.88 -9.40 -5.28
C SER A 119 13.53 -8.80 -4.05
N GLY A 120 12.80 -8.75 -2.93
CA GLY A 120 13.27 -8.11 -1.69
C GLY A 120 13.34 -6.58 -1.77
N SER A 121 13.10 -5.98 -2.94
CA SER A 121 13.13 -4.54 -3.17
C SER A 121 11.87 -4.06 -3.90
N MET A 122 11.45 -2.83 -3.59
CA MET A 122 10.25 -2.23 -4.18
C MET A 122 10.36 -0.70 -4.21
N VAL A 123 9.58 -0.08 -5.08
CA VAL A 123 9.36 1.37 -5.13
C VAL A 123 7.90 1.66 -4.80
N LEU A 124 7.67 2.69 -3.99
CA LEU A 124 6.34 3.19 -3.64
C LEU A 124 6.08 4.47 -4.41
N ASN A 125 5.16 4.42 -5.38
CA ASN A 125 4.78 5.56 -6.19
C ASN A 125 3.47 6.14 -5.64
N LEU A 126 3.56 7.22 -4.88
CA LEU A 126 2.37 7.94 -4.40
C LEU A 126 1.77 8.72 -5.57
N LEU A 127 0.53 8.37 -5.95
CA LEU A 127 -0.09 8.95 -7.14
C LEU A 127 -0.79 10.27 -6.85
N SER A 128 -0.68 11.21 -7.80
CA SER A 128 -1.48 12.43 -7.83
C SER A 128 -2.89 12.17 -8.36
N HIS A 129 -3.76 13.17 -8.26
CA HIS A 129 -5.13 13.10 -8.79
C HIS A 129 -5.18 12.85 -10.31
N GLU A 130 -4.16 13.28 -11.05
CA GLU A 130 -4.11 13.17 -12.51
C GLU A 130 -3.71 11.76 -12.98
N GLN A 131 -3.09 10.96 -12.11
CA GLN A 131 -2.54 9.65 -12.45
C GLN A 131 -3.55 8.50 -12.31
N VAL A 132 -4.80 8.75 -12.71
CA VAL A 132 -5.88 7.75 -12.67
C VAL A 132 -5.58 6.56 -13.58
N LEU A 133 -4.98 6.80 -14.75
CA LEU A 133 -4.65 5.75 -15.72
C LEU A 133 -3.62 4.76 -15.16
N GLN A 134 -2.60 5.26 -14.46
CA GLN A 134 -1.60 4.44 -13.77
C GLN A 134 -2.27 3.58 -12.70
N SER A 135 -3.13 4.18 -11.87
CA SER A 135 -3.90 3.45 -10.86
C SER A 135 -4.72 2.29 -11.46
N ILE A 136 -5.38 2.52 -12.60
CA ILE A 136 -6.17 1.49 -13.30
C ILE A 136 -5.26 0.41 -13.90
N ALA A 137 -4.17 0.79 -14.55
CA ALA A 137 -3.23 -0.13 -15.19
C ALA A 137 -2.64 -1.15 -14.18
N PHE A 138 -2.30 -0.68 -12.98
CA PHE A 138 -1.72 -1.52 -11.93
C PHE A 138 -2.76 -2.16 -10.98
N SER A 139 -4.05 -1.87 -11.13
CA SER A 139 -5.13 -2.60 -10.45
C SER A 139 -5.50 -3.90 -11.16
N SER A 140 -5.10 -4.06 -12.43
CA SER A 140 -5.48 -5.18 -13.27
C SER A 140 -4.39 -6.26 -13.32
N PRO A 141 -4.76 -7.55 -13.42
CA PRO A 141 -3.81 -8.67 -13.53
C PRO A 141 -3.12 -8.76 -14.91
N ASN A 142 -3.12 -7.70 -15.72
CA ASN A 142 -2.58 -7.74 -17.08
C ASN A 142 -1.06 -8.00 -17.10
N LYS A 143 -0.54 -8.62 -18.16
CA LYS A 143 0.91 -8.81 -18.34
C LYS A 143 1.61 -7.52 -18.77
N ASP A 144 0.89 -6.60 -19.42
CA ASP A 144 1.43 -5.41 -20.09
C ASP A 144 1.16 -4.10 -19.32
N GLN A 145 1.24 -4.14 -17.98
CA GLN A 145 0.89 -3.00 -17.11
C GLN A 145 1.67 -1.71 -17.42
N PHE A 146 2.88 -1.85 -17.98
CA PHE A 146 3.81 -0.76 -18.24
C PHE A 146 3.81 -0.24 -19.68
N LYS A 147 2.99 -0.80 -20.59
CA LYS A 147 3.04 -0.47 -22.03
C LYS A 147 2.75 1.01 -22.31
N ASP A 148 1.68 1.53 -21.70
CA ASP A 148 1.17 2.89 -21.92
C ASP A 148 1.35 3.79 -20.68
N VAL A 149 2.21 3.37 -19.74
CA VAL A 149 2.50 4.13 -18.52
C VAL A 149 3.92 4.68 -18.62
N PRO A 150 4.11 6.01 -18.54
CA PRO A 150 5.45 6.58 -18.48
C PRO A 150 6.16 6.22 -17.15
N PHE A 151 7.37 5.68 -17.25
CA PHE A 151 8.22 5.34 -16.11
C PHE A 151 9.70 5.44 -16.52
N PHE A 152 10.59 5.46 -15.53
CA PHE A 152 12.03 5.29 -15.71
C PHE A 152 12.56 4.24 -14.73
N ASP A 153 13.70 3.64 -15.03
CA ASP A 153 14.36 2.74 -14.08
C ASP A 153 15.28 3.57 -13.17
N ASP A 154 15.09 3.45 -11.86
CA ASP A 154 15.90 4.16 -10.87
C ASP A 154 17.39 3.78 -11.00
N PRO A 155 18.33 4.74 -11.11
CA PRO A 155 19.75 4.41 -11.25
C PRO A 155 20.35 3.65 -10.06
N ALA A 156 19.81 3.84 -8.85
CA ALA A 156 20.33 3.20 -7.65
C ALA A 156 19.82 1.75 -7.48
N THR A 157 18.52 1.54 -7.66
CA THR A 157 17.87 0.23 -7.42
C THR A 157 17.59 -0.56 -8.70
N GLY A 158 17.54 0.10 -9.86
CA GLY A 158 17.09 -0.49 -11.13
C GLY A 158 15.60 -0.81 -11.19
N LEU A 159 14.81 -0.34 -10.22
CA LEU A 159 13.37 -0.58 -10.13
C LEU A 159 12.59 0.50 -10.90
N PRO A 160 11.42 0.16 -11.46
CA PRO A 160 10.65 1.11 -12.24
C PRO A 160 9.95 2.13 -11.33
N VAL A 161 10.25 3.40 -11.54
CA VAL A 161 9.63 4.57 -10.90
C VAL A 161 8.66 5.20 -11.90
N LEU A 162 7.40 5.35 -11.49
CA LEU A 162 6.39 5.96 -12.35
C LEU A 162 6.63 7.46 -12.44
N MET A 163 6.53 8.01 -13.65
CA MET A 163 6.63 9.45 -13.83
C MET A 163 5.39 10.15 -13.25
N GLY A 164 5.63 11.13 -12.40
CA GLY A 164 4.63 12.11 -11.98
C GLY A 164 4.24 13.04 -13.12
N THR A 165 3.13 13.76 -12.94
CA THR A 165 2.84 14.99 -13.66
C THR A 165 3.32 16.21 -12.90
#